data_AF-A0A2G8KJ94-F1
#
_entry.id   AF-A0A2G8KJ94-F1
#
_cell.length_a   1.000
_cell.length_b   1.000
_cell.length_c   1.000
_cell.angle_alpha   90.00
_cell.angle_beta   90.00
_cell.angle_gamma   90.00
#
_symmetry.space_group_name_H-M   'P 1'
#
loop_
_entity.id
_entity.type
_entity.pdbx_description
1 polymer ?
#
loop_
_entity_poly.entity_id
_entity_poly.type
_entity_poly.pdbx_seq_one_letter_code
_entity_poly.pdbx_strand_id
1 'polypeptide(L)'
;MIDCLSVIEKEFGFVAFHFNTKTAPSLSIFISSRRDDLESLGYVLMYFNRTSLPWQGLKAPTKKAKYEKISERKMSTPVEVLCKGFSAEFAMYLNYARGLRFEEEPDYLYLRQLFRILFRTLNHQYDFTFDWTVQKQKAAAAQTGLTSSTAKATGGHMSKASDNKGKKR
;
A
#
# COMPACT_ATOMS: atom_id res chain seq x y z
N MET A 1 4.81 4.35 -5.35
CA MET A 1 5.72 4.11 -4.21
C MET A 1 6.36 5.41 -3.71
N ILE A 2 6.81 6.31 -4.61
CA ILE A 2 7.35 7.64 -4.25
C ILE A 2 6.30 8.52 -3.52
N ASP A 3 5.01 8.41 -3.85
CA ASP A 3 3.96 9.17 -3.13
C ASP A 3 3.57 8.58 -1.77
N CYS A 4 3.75 7.27 -1.53
CA CYS A 4 3.54 6.68 -0.20
C CYS A 4 4.60 7.15 0.80
N LEU A 5 5.84 7.30 0.34
CA LEU A 5 6.91 7.86 1.16
C LEU A 5 6.67 9.35 1.44
N SER A 6 6.12 10.13 0.49
CA SER A 6 5.80 11.54 0.76
C SER A 6 4.61 11.71 1.73
N VAL A 7 3.61 10.82 1.72
CA VAL A 7 2.52 10.81 2.72
C VAL A 7 3.02 10.35 4.08
N ILE A 8 3.91 9.36 4.12
CA ILE A 8 4.58 8.92 5.36
C ILE A 8 5.51 10.04 5.88
N GLU A 9 6.25 10.75 5.04
CA GLU A 9 7.12 11.85 5.47
C GLU A 9 6.34 13.11 5.88
N LYS A 10 5.21 13.42 5.24
CA LYS A 10 4.41 14.63 5.55
C LYS A 10 3.44 14.45 6.71
N GLU A 11 2.88 13.25 6.92
CA GLU A 11 1.94 12.97 8.02
C GLU A 11 2.58 12.18 9.19
N PHE A 12 3.58 11.34 8.92
CA PHE A 12 4.31 10.52 9.91
C PHE A 12 5.75 11.00 10.12
N GLY A 13 6.00 12.30 9.90
CA GLY A 13 7.30 12.96 9.95
C GLY A 13 8.28 12.27 10.88
N PHE A 14 9.29 11.64 10.28
CA PHE A 14 10.46 11.04 10.92
C PHE A 14 10.10 10.27 12.21
N VAL A 15 9.91 8.96 12.07
CA VAL A 15 9.90 7.99 13.17
C VAL A 15 11.26 8.03 13.88
N ALA A 16 11.50 9.08 14.68
CA ALA A 16 12.22 9.01 15.93
C ALA A 16 11.10 8.82 16.98
N PHE A 17 10.66 7.61 17.25
CA PHE A 17 11.40 6.73 18.15
C PHE A 17 11.74 7.37 19.50
N HIS A 18 10.84 8.21 20.01
CA HIS A 18 10.85 8.60 21.41
C HIS A 18 9.74 7.83 22.12
N PHE A 19 10.06 6.59 22.51
CA PHE A 19 9.25 5.82 23.45
C PHE A 19 9.70 6.17 24.88
N ASN A 20 8.73 6.65 25.66
CA ASN A 20 8.62 6.61 27.11
C ASN A 20 9.82 7.08 27.97
N THR A 21 9.75 8.34 28.42
CA THR A 21 10.35 8.75 29.69
C THR A 21 9.40 8.39 30.84
N LYS A 22 9.55 7.21 31.42
CA LYS A 22 9.22 6.92 32.83
C LYS A 22 9.97 5.63 33.20
N THR A 23 10.89 5.80 34.15
CA THR A 23 11.75 4.82 34.82
C THR A 23 12.91 4.17 34.03
N ALA A 24 14.10 4.77 34.15
CA ALA A 24 15.39 4.15 34.55
C ALA A 24 16.61 4.80 33.86
N PRO A 25 17.68 5.18 34.59
CA PRO A 25 18.92 5.67 33.99
C PRO A 25 19.81 4.46 33.67
N SER A 26 19.74 3.96 32.45
CA SER A 26 20.72 3.01 31.92
C SER A 26 20.88 3.25 30.43
N LEU A 27 22.12 3.50 30.00
CA LEU A 27 22.53 4.05 28.72
C LEU A 27 22.24 3.13 27.50
N SER A 28 21.57 2.00 27.69
CA SER A 28 21.26 0.99 26.66
C SER A 28 19.90 1.19 25.95
N ILE A 29 19.06 2.12 26.42
CA ILE A 29 17.63 2.24 26.04
C ILE A 29 17.38 3.19 24.84
N PHE A 30 18.39 3.89 24.34
CA PHE A 30 18.24 4.92 23.30
C PHE A 30 18.31 4.40 21.84
N ILE A 31 18.57 3.11 21.63
CA ILE A 31 18.83 2.57 20.29
C ILE A 31 17.56 1.95 19.72
N SER A 32 17.23 2.33 18.48
CA SER A 32 16.20 1.65 17.71
C SER A 32 16.58 0.20 17.50
N SER A 33 15.78 -0.75 18.02
CA SER A 33 16.05 -2.19 17.88
C SER A 33 15.25 -2.80 16.72
N ARG A 34 15.71 -3.97 16.25
CA ARG A 34 15.09 -4.79 15.20
C ARG A 34 13.58 -5.01 15.45
N ARG A 35 13.18 -5.12 16.72
CA ARG A 35 11.76 -5.28 17.11
C ARG A 35 10.90 -4.08 16.72
N ASP A 36 11.46 -2.89 16.84
CA ASP A 36 10.72 -1.66 16.67
C ASP A 36 10.58 -1.32 15.18
N ASP A 37 11.55 -1.73 14.35
CA ASP A 37 11.42 -1.74 12.90
C ASP A 37 10.24 -2.64 12.47
N LEU A 38 10.14 -3.84 13.05
CA LEU A 38 9.03 -4.76 12.78
C LEU A 38 7.69 -4.21 13.25
N GLU A 39 7.62 -3.63 14.45
CA GLU A 39 6.41 -3.00 14.96
C GLU A 39 5.97 -1.84 14.04
N SER A 40 6.92 -1.01 13.60
CA SER A 40 6.66 0.10 12.69
C SER A 40 6.10 -0.37 11.34
N LEU A 41 6.64 -1.46 10.80
CA LEU A 41 6.13 -2.10 9.58
C LEU A 41 4.69 -2.60 9.78
N GLY A 42 4.38 -3.17 10.94
CA GLY A 42 3.02 -3.59 11.29
C GLY A 42 2.02 -2.43 11.28
N TYR A 43 2.41 -1.27 11.80
CA TYR A 43 1.57 -0.07 11.73
C TYR A 43 1.37 0.45 10.30
N VAL A 44 2.39 0.38 9.45
CA VAL A 44 2.28 0.76 8.02
C VAL A 44 1.31 -0.16 7.30
N LEU A 45 1.37 -1.48 7.54
CA LEU A 45 0.43 -2.43 6.98
C LEU A 45 -1.01 -2.14 7.44
N MET A 46 -1.20 -1.86 8.72
CA MET A 46 -2.51 -1.49 9.25
C MET A 46 -3.02 -0.13 8.72
N TYR A 47 -2.11 0.80 8.43
CA TYR A 47 -2.46 2.06 7.80
C TYR A 47 -3.02 1.85 6.39
N PHE A 48 -2.40 0.98 5.58
CA PHE A 48 -2.95 0.65 4.25
C PHE A 48 -4.33 -0.01 4.34
N ASN A 49 -4.53 -0.90 5.31
CA ASN A 49 -5.82 -1.56 5.52
C ASN A 49 -6.93 -0.59 5.96
N ARG A 50 -6.63 0.35 6.86
CA ARG A 50 -7.62 1.22 7.49
C ARG A 50 -7.76 2.58 6.84
N THR A 51 -6.81 2.97 5.98
CA THR A 51 -6.57 4.34 5.47
C THR A 51 -6.26 5.40 6.54
N SER A 52 -6.51 5.10 7.82
CA SER A 52 -6.17 5.94 8.96
C SER A 52 -5.88 5.15 10.24
N LEU A 53 -5.12 5.74 11.15
CA LEU A 53 -4.73 5.19 12.45
C LEU A 53 -5.28 6.05 13.60
N PRO A 54 -5.62 5.45 14.75
CA PRO A 54 -6.32 6.13 15.85
C PRO A 54 -5.50 7.21 16.56
N TRP A 55 -4.19 7.28 16.31
CA TRP A 55 -3.28 8.32 16.81
C TRP A 55 -2.97 9.42 15.79
N GLN A 56 -3.62 9.43 14.62
CA GLN A 56 -3.50 10.54 13.67
C GLN A 56 -4.28 11.77 14.14
N GLY A 57 -3.85 12.96 13.71
CA GLY A 57 -4.56 14.22 13.98
C GLY A 57 -4.56 14.69 15.44
N LEU A 58 -3.77 14.09 16.32
CA LEU A 58 -3.67 14.52 17.73
C LEU A 58 -3.06 15.93 17.82
N LYS A 59 -3.82 16.85 18.45
CA LYS A 59 -3.39 18.23 18.70
C LYS A 59 -2.55 18.32 19.97
N ALA A 60 -1.42 19.00 19.89
CA ALA A 60 -0.55 19.30 21.02
C ALA A 60 0.16 20.66 20.82
N PRO A 61 0.48 21.38 21.90
CA PRO A 61 1.10 22.70 21.83
C PRO A 61 2.57 22.65 21.37
N THR A 62 3.27 21.54 21.62
CA THR A 62 4.67 21.36 21.25
C THR A 62 4.86 20.05 20.51
N LYS A 63 5.91 19.95 19.67
CA LYS A 63 6.26 18.71 18.97
C LYS A 63 6.52 17.56 19.96
N LYS A 64 7.21 17.83 21.06
CA LYS A 64 7.45 16.85 22.13
C LYS A 64 6.16 16.31 22.73
N ALA A 65 5.23 17.19 23.12
CA ALA A 65 3.93 16.79 23.65
C ALA A 65 3.07 16.06 22.60
N LYS A 66 3.23 16.36 21.30
CA LYS A 66 2.58 15.61 20.21
C LYS A 66 3.05 14.16 20.19
N TYR A 67 4.37 13.94 20.25
CA TYR A 67 4.94 12.58 20.22
C TYR A 67 4.61 11.78 21.48
N GLU A 68 4.62 12.41 22.65
CA GLU A 68 4.19 11.77 23.91
C GLU A 68 2.73 11.29 23.81
N LYS A 69 1.81 12.15 23.36
CA LYS A 69 0.40 11.75 23.14
C LYS A 69 0.24 10.62 22.11
N ILE A 70 1.02 10.65 21.03
CA ILE A 70 1.00 9.58 20.02
C ILE A 70 1.50 8.27 20.64
N SER A 71 2.60 8.29 21.39
CA SER A 71 3.17 7.13 22.07
C SER A 71 2.19 6.53 23.09
N GLU A 72 1.56 7.38 23.91
CA GLU A 72 0.51 6.98 24.85
C GLU A 72 -0.69 6.35 24.13
N ARG A 73 -1.13 6.93 23.01
CA ARG A 73 -2.24 6.38 22.21
C ARG A 73 -1.88 5.04 21.59
N LYS A 74 -0.65 4.86 21.10
CA LYS A 74 -0.16 3.58 20.56
C LYS A 74 -0.12 2.49 21.63
N MET A 75 0.36 2.81 22.84
CA MET A 75 0.40 1.88 23.98
C MET A 75 -0.99 1.53 24.50
N SER A 76 -1.90 2.51 24.58
CA SER A 76 -3.27 2.30 25.09
C SER A 76 -4.22 1.66 24.08
N THR A 77 -3.84 1.56 22.80
CA THR A 77 -4.65 0.87 21.78
C THR A 77 -4.26 -0.61 21.76
N PRO A 78 -5.15 -1.53 22.21
CA PRO A 78 -4.88 -2.96 22.13
C PRO A 78 -4.86 -3.41 20.67
N VAL A 79 -4.03 -4.40 20.35
CA VAL A 79 -3.80 -4.88 18.98
C VAL A 79 -5.11 -5.40 18.37
N GLU A 80 -5.93 -6.05 19.19
CA GLU A 80 -7.22 -6.62 18.83
C GLU A 80 -8.20 -5.54 18.37
N VAL A 81 -8.15 -4.35 18.97
CA VAL A 81 -8.97 -3.20 18.56
C VAL A 81 -8.43 -2.58 17.28
N LEU A 82 -7.11 -2.45 17.14
CA LEU A 82 -6.49 -1.90 15.94
C LEU A 82 -6.79 -2.78 14.72
N CYS A 83 -6.66 -4.09 14.86
CA CYS A 83 -6.85 -5.08 13.80
C CYS A 83 -8.31 -5.56 13.66
N LYS A 84 -9.25 -5.01 14.43
CA LYS A 84 -10.66 -5.40 14.35
C LYS A 84 -11.20 -5.25 12.93
N GLY A 85 -11.79 -6.33 12.40
CA GLY A 85 -12.38 -6.39 11.07
C GLY A 85 -11.40 -6.79 9.95
N PHE A 86 -10.13 -7.05 10.28
CA PHE A 86 -9.12 -7.58 9.36
C PHE A 86 -8.68 -8.98 9.78
N SER A 87 -7.92 -9.65 8.90
CA SER A 87 -7.43 -11.01 9.15
C SER A 87 -6.55 -11.08 10.40
N ALA A 88 -6.65 -12.19 11.14
CA ALA A 88 -5.99 -12.37 12.44
C ALA A 88 -4.45 -12.31 12.35
N GLU A 89 -3.88 -12.56 11.17
CA GLU A 89 -2.45 -12.52 10.88
C GLU A 89 -1.83 -11.14 11.17
N PHE A 90 -2.58 -10.05 10.96
CA PHE A 90 -2.11 -8.71 11.31
C PHE A 90 -1.95 -8.54 12.83
N ALA A 91 -2.89 -9.08 13.61
CA ALA A 91 -2.80 -9.06 15.06
C ALA A 91 -1.68 -9.97 15.56
N MET A 92 -1.52 -11.16 14.97
CA MET A 92 -0.43 -12.08 15.28
C MET A 92 0.94 -11.45 15.00
N TYR A 93 1.09 -10.75 13.88
CA TYR A 93 2.32 -10.02 13.53
C TYR A 93 2.66 -8.94 14.56
N LEU A 94 1.69 -8.09 14.93
CA LEU A 94 1.91 -7.00 15.90
C LEU A 94 2.18 -7.51 17.31
N ASN A 95 1.46 -8.54 17.76
CA ASN A 95 1.70 -9.19 19.04
C ASN A 95 3.07 -9.87 19.08
N TYR A 96 3.50 -10.50 17.98
CA TYR A 96 4.86 -11.02 17.85
C TYR A 96 5.89 -9.91 18.01
N ALA A 97 5.79 -8.83 17.22
CA ALA A 97 6.73 -7.71 17.28
C ALA A 97 6.83 -7.06 18.67
N ARG A 98 5.69 -6.86 19.37
CA ARG A 98 5.65 -6.32 20.74
C ARG A 98 6.20 -7.28 21.80
N GLY A 99 6.17 -8.59 21.52
CA GLY A 99 6.66 -9.63 22.43
C GLY A 99 8.18 -9.84 22.37
N LEU A 100 8.87 -9.27 21.38
CA LEU A 100 10.32 -9.44 21.23
C LEU A 100 11.12 -8.70 22.29
N ARG A 101 12.12 -9.40 22.85
CA ARG A 101 13.14 -8.77 23.68
C ARG A 101 14.07 -7.90 22.83
N PHE A 102 14.76 -6.96 23.48
CA PHE A 102 15.59 -5.96 22.81
C PHE A 102 16.72 -6.56 21.95
N GLU A 103 17.37 -7.62 22.43
CA GLU A 103 18.49 -8.28 21.73
C GLU A 103 18.04 -9.50 20.90
N GLU A 104 16.78 -9.90 21.02
CA GLU A 104 16.25 -11.10 20.37
C GLU A 104 16.21 -10.94 18.85
N GLU A 105 16.59 -12.01 18.16
CA GLU A 105 16.54 -12.06 16.70
C GLU A 105 15.12 -12.42 16.25
N PRO A 106 14.49 -11.58 15.41
CA PRO A 106 13.17 -11.91 14.90
C PRO A 106 13.19 -13.09 13.92
N ASP A 107 12.20 -13.96 14.02
CA ASP A 107 11.93 -14.99 13.02
C ASP A 107 11.22 -14.38 11.81
N TYR A 108 12.02 -13.83 10.90
CA TYR A 108 11.54 -13.27 9.64
C TYR A 108 10.89 -14.32 8.72
N LEU A 109 11.18 -15.61 8.89
CA LEU A 109 10.55 -16.66 8.09
C LEU A 109 9.11 -16.88 8.57
N TYR A 110 8.90 -16.97 9.87
CA TYR A 110 7.56 -17.03 10.48
C TYR A 110 6.70 -15.84 10.06
N LEU A 111 7.22 -14.62 10.21
CA LEU A 111 6.48 -13.40 9.86
C LEU A 111 6.09 -13.34 8.37
N ARG A 112 7.00 -13.75 7.48
CA ARG A 112 6.69 -13.86 6.04
C ARG A 112 5.67 -14.96 5.75
N GLN A 113 5.76 -16.08 6.46
CA GLN A 113 4.89 -17.22 6.26
C GLN A 113 3.45 -16.92 6.67
N LEU A 114 3.22 -16.14 7.74
CA LEU A 114 1.89 -15.64 8.12
C LEU A 114 1.15 -15.01 6.92
N PHE A 115 1.78 -14.02 6.29
CA PHE A 115 1.18 -13.33 5.15
C PHE A 115 1.13 -14.18 3.88
N ARG A 116 2.10 -15.08 3.64
CA ARG A 116 2.04 -16.02 2.50
C ARG A 116 0.86 -16.98 2.61
N ILE A 117 0.58 -17.50 3.81
CA ILE A 117 -0.57 -18.38 4.04
C ILE A 117 -1.85 -17.59 3.81
N LEU A 118 -1.98 -16.42 4.44
CA LEU A 118 -3.15 -15.55 4.24
C LEU A 118 -3.39 -15.24 2.77
N PHE A 119 -2.35 -14.88 2.03
CA PHE A 119 -2.43 -14.55 0.60
C PHE A 119 -2.97 -15.73 -0.23
N ARG A 120 -2.55 -16.95 0.09
CA ARG A 120 -3.07 -18.18 -0.55
C ARG A 120 -4.50 -18.48 -0.16
N THR A 121 -4.87 -18.28 1.12
CA THR A 121 -6.24 -18.47 1.62
C THR A 121 -7.23 -17.51 0.99
N LEU A 122 -6.78 -16.31 0.63
CA LEU A 122 -7.57 -15.32 -0.12
C LEU A 122 -7.56 -15.55 -1.65
N ASN A 123 -6.98 -16.68 -2.10
CA ASN A 123 -6.88 -17.06 -3.52
C ASN A 123 -6.15 -16.03 -4.41
N HIS A 124 -5.26 -15.22 -3.84
CA HIS A 124 -4.45 -14.29 -4.62
C HIS A 124 -3.26 -14.97 -5.30
N GLN A 125 -2.84 -14.42 -6.44
CA GLN A 125 -1.69 -14.89 -7.22
C GLN A 125 -0.53 -13.91 -7.11
N TYR A 126 0.70 -14.44 -7.04
CA TYR A 126 1.91 -13.62 -7.05
C TYR A 126 2.26 -13.20 -8.49
N ASP A 127 1.41 -12.40 -9.11
CA ASP A 127 1.53 -11.94 -10.50
C ASP A 127 2.17 -10.54 -10.62
N PHE A 128 2.53 -9.93 -9.48
CA PHE A 128 3.03 -8.55 -9.38
C PHE A 128 2.04 -7.50 -9.92
N THR A 129 0.75 -7.83 -9.99
CA THR A 129 -0.33 -6.90 -10.32
C THR A 129 -0.76 -6.18 -9.04
N PHE A 130 -0.55 -4.87 -9.01
CA PHE A 130 -0.93 -4.00 -7.89
C PHE A 130 -2.03 -3.02 -8.32
N ASP A 131 -2.69 -2.36 -7.37
CA ASP A 131 -3.79 -1.43 -7.68
C ASP A 131 -3.40 -0.33 -8.69
N TRP A 132 -2.14 0.12 -8.66
CA TRP A 132 -1.62 1.12 -9.60
C TRP A 132 -1.30 0.55 -10.98
N THR A 133 -1.02 -0.75 -11.12
CA THR A 133 -0.77 -1.36 -12.44
C THR A 133 -2.07 -1.53 -13.21
N VAL A 134 -3.14 -1.97 -12.53
CA VAL A 134 -4.48 -2.10 -13.09
C VAL A 134 -5.03 -0.74 -13.56
N GLN A 135 -4.86 0.32 -12.74
CA GLN A 135 -5.31 1.66 -13.11
C GLN A 135 -4.61 2.19 -14.38
N LYS A 136 -3.30 1.96 -14.51
CA LYS A 136 -2.55 2.35 -15.72
C LYS A 136 -2.99 1.57 -16.95
N GLN A 137 -3.24 0.27 -16.81
CA GLN A 137 -3.74 -0.57 -17.90
C GLN A 137 -5.15 -0.15 -18.34
N LYS A 138 -6.05 0.14 -17.39
CA LYS A 138 -7.39 0.67 -17.69
C LYS A 138 -7.34 2.04 -18.36
N ALA A 139 -6.48 2.94 -17.90
CA ALA A 139 -6.29 4.25 -18.52
C ALA A 139 -5.72 4.15 -19.95
N ALA A 140 -4.76 3.25 -20.19
CA ALA A 140 -4.21 2.99 -21.52
C ALA A 140 -5.25 2.32 -22.47
N ALA A 141 -6.06 1.41 -21.95
CA ALA A 141 -7.15 0.78 -22.70
C ALA A 141 -8.27 1.78 -23.07
N ALA A 142 -8.59 2.71 -22.18
CA ALA A 142 -9.57 3.77 -22.46
C ALA A 142 -9.10 4.75 -23.56
N GLN A 143 -7.78 4.97 -23.68
CA GLN A 143 -7.20 5.83 -24.73
C GLN A 143 -7.16 5.16 -26.11
N THR A 144 -7.13 3.82 -26.16
CA THR A 144 -7.09 3.05 -27.42
C THR A 144 -8.48 2.77 -28.00
N GLY A 145 -9.56 2.95 -27.22
CA GLY A 145 -10.94 2.77 -27.67
C GLY A 145 -11.57 3.93 -28.45
N LEU A 146 -10.87 5.08 -28.60
CA LEU A 146 -11.41 6.27 -29.30
C LEU A 146 -10.89 6.43 -30.75
N THR A 147 -10.04 5.52 -31.25
CA THR A 147 -9.42 5.66 -32.58
C THR A 147 -9.93 4.69 -33.65
N SER A 148 -10.94 3.86 -33.37
CA SER A 148 -11.46 2.86 -34.31
C SER A 148 -12.87 3.18 -34.85
N SER A 149 -13.11 4.39 -35.34
CA SER A 149 -14.34 4.72 -36.08
C SER A 149 -14.12 5.65 -37.28
N THR A 150 -13.12 5.40 -38.12
CA THR A 150 -13.12 5.89 -39.52
C THR A 150 -12.37 4.91 -40.44
N ALA A 151 -13.01 3.79 -40.80
CA ALA A 151 -12.60 3.00 -41.96
C ALA A 151 -13.82 2.34 -42.59
N LYS A 152 -14.48 3.05 -43.52
CA LYS A 152 -15.38 2.41 -44.48
C LYS A 152 -14.75 2.48 -45.87
N ALA A 153 -14.35 1.29 -46.32
CA ALA A 153 -13.72 0.98 -47.58
C ALA A 153 -14.62 1.22 -48.80
N THR A 154 -14.01 1.52 -49.95
CA THR A 154 -14.54 1.21 -51.27
C THR A 154 -13.43 0.65 -52.16
N GLY A 155 -13.46 -0.67 -52.37
CA GLY A 155 -12.62 -1.40 -53.32
C GLY A 155 -13.18 -1.33 -54.75
N GLY A 156 -12.29 -1.43 -55.73
CA GLY A 156 -12.59 -1.33 -57.16
C GLY A 156 -13.06 -2.63 -57.84
N HIS A 157 -13.53 -2.49 -59.09
CA HIS A 157 -13.73 -3.59 -60.04
C HIS A 157 -13.51 -3.13 -61.49
N MET A 158 -12.87 -3.97 -62.30
CA MET A 158 -12.43 -3.75 -63.69
C MET A 158 -13.48 -4.14 -64.75
N SER A 159 -13.45 -3.39 -65.87
CA SER A 159 -13.71 -3.75 -67.29
C SER A 159 -15.09 -4.22 -67.78
N LYS A 160 -15.65 -3.49 -68.77
CA LYS A 160 -15.95 -4.00 -70.13
C LYS A 160 -16.33 -2.88 -71.12
N ALA A 161 -15.78 -2.97 -72.33
CA ALA A 161 -16.14 -2.18 -73.50
C ALA A 161 -17.42 -2.71 -74.17
N SER A 162 -18.20 -1.84 -74.81
CA SER A 162 -19.11 -2.17 -75.92
C SER A 162 -19.50 -0.91 -76.69
N ASP A 163 -19.32 -0.99 -78.01
CA ASP A 163 -19.72 -0.09 -79.10
C ASP A 163 -21.15 0.46 -79.00
N ASN A 164 -21.37 1.70 -79.46
CA ASN A 164 -22.57 1.99 -80.26
C ASN A 164 -22.30 3.07 -81.31
N LYS A 165 -22.73 2.78 -82.54
CA LYS A 165 -22.43 3.47 -83.80
C LYS A 165 -23.69 4.16 -84.30
N GLY A 166 -23.55 5.42 -84.74
CA GLY A 166 -24.52 6.14 -85.60
C GLY A 166 -25.22 7.32 -84.92
N LYS A 167 -25.65 8.38 -85.59
CA LYS A 167 -25.68 8.78 -87.01
C LYS A 167 -26.32 10.20 -87.04
N LYS A 168 -26.04 11.00 -88.10
CA LYS A 168 -26.56 12.35 -88.44
C LYS A 168 -25.84 13.48 -87.69
N ARG A 169 -25.34 14.54 -88.35
CA ARG A 169 -25.73 15.16 -89.63
C ARG A 169 -24.58 15.98 -90.17
#